data_AF-W2KXI4-F1
#
_entry.id   AF-W2KXI4-F1
#
_cell.length_a   1.000
_cell.length_b   1.000
_cell.length_c   1.000
_cell.angle_alpha   90.00
_cell.angle_beta   90.00
_cell.angle_gamma   90.00
#
_symmetry.space_group_name_H-M   'P 1'
#
loop_
_entity.id
_entity.type
_entity.pdbx_description
1 polymer ?
#
loop_
_entity_poly.entity_id
_entity_poly.type
_entity_poly.pdbx_seq_one_letter_code
_entity_poly.pdbx_strand_id
1 'polypeptide(L)'
;MADTSAFAMYLLFTRLQIRRRAKANLQDLREAVAVEKLRWEWARSIRIRHYVTLDCIKPSEQSPWMETWRSGTDKNFLNLTSLT
;
A
#
# COMPACT_ATOMS: atom_id res chain seq x y z
N MET A 1 -20.15 -52.80 23.98
CA MET A 1 -18.86 -52.12 24.33
C MET A 1 -18.07 -51.68 23.09
N ALA A 2 -18.24 -52.28 21.90
CA ALA A 2 -17.54 -51.84 20.67
C ALA A 2 -18.13 -50.55 20.04
N ASP A 3 -19.44 -50.31 20.16
CA ASP A 3 -20.08 -49.14 19.53
C ASP A 3 -19.69 -47.80 20.18
N THR A 4 -19.38 -47.82 21.48
CA THR A 4 -18.94 -46.64 22.23
C THR A 4 -17.54 -46.18 21.84
N SER A 5 -16.64 -47.09 21.44
CA SER A 5 -15.28 -46.72 21.00
C SER A 5 -15.28 -46.18 19.57
N ALA A 6 -16.11 -46.74 18.69
CA ALA A 6 -16.31 -46.23 17.33
C ALA A 6 -16.91 -44.82 17.34
N PHE A 7 -17.91 -44.58 18.19
CA PHE A 7 -18.50 -43.25 18.36
C PHE A 7 -17.50 -42.23 18.92
N ALA A 8 -16.71 -42.63 19.93
CA ALA A 8 -15.65 -41.78 20.47
C ALA A 8 -14.58 -41.43 19.42
N MET A 9 -14.16 -42.40 18.59
CA MET A 9 -13.23 -42.14 17.49
C MET A 9 -13.81 -41.19 16.45
N TYR A 10 -15.09 -41.32 16.09
CA TYR A 10 -15.76 -40.41 15.17
C TYR A 10 -15.80 -38.96 15.71
N LEU A 11 -16.12 -38.79 16.99
CA LEU A 11 -16.11 -37.47 17.64
C LEU A 11 -14.70 -36.85 17.69
N LEU A 12 -13.68 -37.65 17.98
CA LEU A 12 -12.29 -37.18 17.95
C LEU A 12 -11.86 -36.79 16.54
N PHE A 13 -12.22 -37.58 15.54
CA PHE A 13 -11.92 -37.28 14.14
C PHE A 13 -12.59 -35.97 13.69
N THR A 14 -13.87 -35.80 13.95
CA THR A 14 -14.60 -34.57 13.60
C THR A 14 -14.03 -33.34 14.32
N ARG A 15 -13.74 -33.44 15.62
CA ARG A 15 -13.05 -32.39 16.39
C ARG A 15 -11.70 -32.01 15.77
N LEU A 16 -10.92 -33.00 15.34
CA LEU A 16 -9.60 -32.79 14.76
C LEU A 16 -9.70 -32.13 13.38
N GLN A 17 -10.68 -32.54 12.56
CA GLN A 17 -10.98 -31.90 11.27
C GLN A 17 -11.41 -30.44 11.44
N ILE A 18 -12.29 -30.15 12.40
CA ILE A 18 -12.73 -28.78 12.71
C ILE A 18 -11.53 -27.91 13.12
N ARG A 19 -10.65 -28.42 14.00
CA ARG A 19 -9.45 -27.69 14.41
C ARG A 19 -8.49 -27.43 13.27
N ARG A 20 -8.31 -28.39 12.36
CA ARG A 20 -7.48 -28.21 11.16
C ARG A 20 -8.03 -27.11 10.25
N ARG A 21 -9.34 -27.13 9.98
CA ARG A 21 -10.02 -26.10 9.17
C ARG A 21 -9.94 -24.73 9.83
N ALA A 22 -10.20 -24.64 11.13
CA ALA A 22 -10.09 -23.40 11.88
C ALA A 22 -8.66 -22.84 11.84
N LYS A 23 -7.64 -23.70 11.96
CA LYS A 23 -6.24 -23.28 11.85
C LYS A 23 -5.90 -22.76 10.45
N ALA A 24 -6.36 -23.43 9.40
CA ALA A 24 -6.18 -22.97 8.02
C ALA A 24 -6.84 -21.60 7.80
N ASN A 25 -8.11 -21.46 8.19
CA ASN A 25 -8.82 -20.18 8.08
C ASN A 25 -8.14 -19.04 8.84
N LEU A 26 -7.60 -19.33 10.04
CA LEU A 26 -6.84 -18.33 10.80
C LEU A 26 -5.54 -17.93 10.12
N GLN A 27 -4.90 -18.86 9.43
CA GLN A 27 -3.68 -18.57 8.66
C GLN A 27 -4.02 -17.71 7.44
N ASP A 28 -5.04 -18.08 6.67
CA ASP A 28 -5.51 -17.30 5.52
C ASP A 28 -5.90 -15.88 5.93
N LEU A 29 -6.61 -15.74 7.05
CA LEU A 29 -7.00 -14.42 7.57
C LEU A 29 -5.79 -13.58 7.99
N ARG A 30 -4.77 -14.20 8.61
CA ARG A 30 -3.53 -13.51 8.98
C ARG A 30 -2.78 -13.01 7.74
N GLU A 31 -2.71 -13.82 6.70
CA GLU A 31 -2.09 -13.45 5.43
C GLU A 31 -2.85 -12.29 4.77
N ALA A 32 -4.18 -12.35 4.73
CA ALA A 32 -5.02 -11.26 4.22
C ALA A 32 -4.81 -9.94 4.99
N VAL A 33 -4.77 -10.01 6.33
CA VAL A 33 -4.51 -8.83 7.18
C VAL A 33 -3.10 -8.27 6.94
N ALA A 34 -2.09 -9.12 6.74
CA ALA A 34 -0.74 -8.67 6.44
C ALA A 34 -0.66 -7.93 5.10
N VAL A 35 -1.36 -8.42 4.07
CA VAL A 35 -1.46 -7.75 2.75
C VAL A 35 -2.16 -6.40 2.87
N GLU A 36 -3.28 -6.32 3.58
CA GLU A 36 -3.98 -5.06 3.78
C GLU A 36 -3.15 -4.06 4.59
N LYS A 37 -2.42 -4.50 5.61
CA LYS A 37 -1.48 -3.64 6.34
C LYS A 37 -0.41 -3.06 5.41
N LEU A 38 0.17 -3.88 4.53
CA LEU A 38 1.17 -3.42 3.57
C LEU A 38 0.58 -2.38 2.59
N ARG A 39 -0.65 -2.60 2.10
CA ARG A 39 -1.38 -1.65 1.26
C ARG A 39 -1.60 -0.31 1.95
N TRP A 40 -2.02 -0.35 3.22
CA TRP A 40 -2.21 0.85 4.04
C TRP A 40 -0.92 1.65 4.24
N GLU A 41 0.18 0.97 4.58
CA GLU A 41 1.49 1.61 4.75
C GLU A 41 2.01 2.20 3.44
N TRP A 42 1.82 1.50 2.32
CA TRP A 42 2.17 2.02 0.99
C TRP A 42 1.35 3.27 0.64
N ALA A 43 0.04 3.26 0.85
CA ALA A 43 -0.80 4.43 0.60
C ALA A 43 -0.41 5.62 1.50
N ARG A 44 -0.03 5.34 2.75
CA ARG A 44 0.48 6.35 3.68
C ARG A 44 1.79 6.95 3.19
N SER A 45 2.75 6.12 2.75
CA SER A 45 4.05 6.59 2.29
C SER A 45 3.95 7.43 1.00
N ILE A 46 3.07 7.04 0.07
CA ILE A 46 2.74 7.84 -1.13
C ILE A 46 2.21 9.22 -0.74
N ARG A 47 1.27 9.30 0.22
CA ARG A 47 0.74 10.59 0.70
C ARG A 47 1.80 11.45 1.38
N ILE A 48 2.62 10.86 2.26
CA ILE A 48 3.72 11.59 2.90
C ILE A 48 4.69 12.14 1.85
N ARG A 49 5.08 11.31 0.87
CA ARG A 49 5.92 11.75 -0.24
C ARG A 49 5.27 12.92 -0.98
N HIS A 50 3.98 12.83 -1.31
CA HIS A 50 3.27 13.92 -1.98
C HIS A 50 3.35 15.23 -1.19
N TYR A 51 3.07 15.21 0.12
CA TYR A 51 3.16 16.41 0.95
C TYR A 51 4.58 16.95 1.09
N VAL A 52 5.57 16.08 1.33
CA VAL A 52 6.99 16.48 1.37
C VAL A 52 7.43 17.09 0.04
N THR A 53 6.99 16.51 -1.09
CA THR A 53 7.36 17.01 -2.42
C THR A 53 6.64 18.33 -2.73
N LEU A 54 5.40 18.50 -2.28
CA LEU A 54 4.67 19.77 -2.39
C LEU A 54 5.40 20.90 -1.66
N ASP A 55 5.92 20.65 -0.46
CA ASP A 55 6.71 21.65 0.27
C ASP A 55 8.05 21.95 -0.43
N CYS A 56 8.58 21.01 -1.22
CA CYS A 56 9.75 21.24 -2.07
C CYS A 56 9.44 21.95 -3.40
N ILE A 57 8.17 22.01 -3.81
CA ILE A 57 7.77 22.75 -5.01
C ILE A 57 7.71 24.23 -4.63
N LYS A 58 8.65 25.01 -5.15
CA LYS A 58 8.61 26.47 -5.01
C LYS A 58 7.24 26.99 -5.49
N PRO A 59 6.67 28.00 -4.81
CA PRO A 59 5.50 28.71 -5.32
C PRO A 59 5.71 29.07 -6.79
N SER A 60 4.65 29.03 -7.61
CA SER A 60 4.76 29.34 -9.04
C SER A 60 5.49 30.65 -9.27
N GLU A 61 5.17 31.67 -8.47
CA GLU A 61 5.79 33.01 -8.46
C GLU A 61 7.31 33.02 -8.16
N GLN A 62 7.83 32.01 -7.47
CA GLN A 62 9.25 31.85 -7.14
C GLN A 62 9.95 30.81 -8.02
N SER A 63 9.24 30.27 -9.00
CA SER A 63 9.80 29.31 -9.94
C SER A 63 10.63 30.04 -11.01
N PRO A 64 11.80 29.52 -11.41
CA PRO A 64 12.67 30.16 -12.41
C PRO A 64 11.98 30.46 -13.75
N TRP A 65 11.00 29.65 -14.14
CA TRP A 65 10.22 29.89 -15.35
C TRP A 65 9.32 31.14 -15.23
N MET A 66 8.81 31.47 -14.04
CA MET A 66 7.97 32.66 -13.81
C MET A 66 8.77 33.96 -13.78
N GLU A 67 10.03 33.89 -13.33
CA GLU A 67 10.98 35.00 -13.47
C GLU A 67 11.32 35.22 -14.95
N THR A 68 11.53 34.12 -15.69
CA THR A 68 11.75 34.18 -17.13
C THR A 68 10.53 34.68 -17.90
N TRP A 69 9.31 34.33 -17.48
CA TRP A 69 8.07 34.83 -18.07
C TRP A 69 7.84 36.33 -17.81
N ARG A 70 8.15 36.82 -16.60
CA ARG A 70 7.94 38.23 -16.23
C ARG A 70 9.01 39.18 -16.77
N SER A 71 10.27 38.74 -16.81
CA SER A 71 11.41 39.61 -17.13
C SER A 71 12.35 39.05 -18.19
N GLY A 72 12.10 37.85 -18.72
CA GLY A 72 12.91 37.24 -19.76
C GLY A 72 12.50 37.65 -21.16
N THR A 73 13.43 37.45 -22.10
CA THR A 73 13.18 37.54 -23.55
C THR A 73 12.93 36.14 -24.12
N ASP A 74 12.34 36.03 -25.33
CA ASP A 74 12.01 34.75 -25.97
C ASP A 74 13.18 33.74 -26.00
N LYS A 75 14.43 34.22 -26.08
CA LYS A 75 15.65 33.40 -26.01
C LYS A 75 15.81 32.68 -24.67
N ASN A 76 15.42 33.31 -23.56
CA ASN A 76 15.49 32.72 -22.23
C ASN A 76 14.44 31.62 -22.05
N PHE A 77 13.26 31.80 -22.62
CA PHE A 77 12.21 30.77 -22.59
C PHE A 77 12.66 29.50 -23.33
N LEU A 78 13.17 29.66 -24.57
CA LEU A 78 13.65 28.53 -25.38
C LEU A 78 14.80 27.74 -24.73
N ASN A 79 15.77 28.45 -24.12
CA ASN A 79 16.87 27.81 -23.38
C ASN A 79 16.40 27.06 -22.14
N LEU A 80 15.39 27.58 -21.43
CA LEU A 80 14.92 27.02 -20.17
C LEU A 80 14.01 25.81 -20.37
N THR A 81 13.24 25.77 -21.47
CA THR A 81 12.40 24.63 -21.83
C THR A 81 13.15 23.56 -22.64
N SER A 82 14.42 23.81 -23.01
CA SER A 82 15.21 22.92 -23.88
C SER A 82 14.44 22.50 -25.15
N LEU A 83 13.62 23.41 -25.70
CA LEU A 83 12.78 23.18 -26.88
C LEU A 83 13.53 23.43 -28.21
N THR A 84 14.85 23.60 -28.13
CA THR A 84 15.78 23.70 -29.27
C THR A 84 16.18 22.31 -29.75
#